data_AF-A0AA90H325-F1
#
_entry.id   AF-A0AA90H325-F1
#
_cell.length_a   1.000
_cell.length_b   1.000
_cell.length_c   1.000
_cell.angle_alpha   90.00
_cell.angle_beta   90.00
_cell.angle_gamma   90.00
#
_symmetry.space_group_name_H-M   'P 1'
#
loop_
_entity.id
_entity.type
_entity.pdbx_description
1 polymer ?
#
loop_
_entity_poly.entity_id
_entity_poly.type
_entity_poly.pdbx_seq_one_letter_code
_entity_poly.pdbx_strand_id
1 'polypeptide(L)'
;MTDNTTAAAVSEEDIREALYDVVDPELGIDVVNLGLIYGIHIDEANIATLDMTLTSAACPLTDVIEDQARSATDGLVEELKINWVWMPPWGPDKITDEGRDQLRALGFNV
;
A
#
# COMPACT_ATOMS: atom_id res chain seq x y z
N MET A 1 -18.54 8.25 -12.05
CA MET A 1 -18.62 7.67 -10.69
C MET A 1 -17.94 8.69 -9.80
N THR A 2 -18.70 9.34 -8.92
CA THR A 2 -18.28 10.27 -7.84
C THR A 2 -17.11 11.22 -8.10
N ASP A 3 -17.46 12.45 -8.49
CA ASP A 3 -16.73 13.68 -8.15
C ASP A 3 -16.26 13.71 -6.70
N ASN A 4 -15.00 14.09 -6.46
CA ASN A 4 -14.66 14.93 -5.31
C ASN A 4 -13.49 15.87 -5.62
N THR A 5 -13.79 16.98 -6.31
CA THR A 5 -12.94 18.17 -6.27
C THR A 5 -13.23 18.92 -4.97
N THR A 6 -12.33 18.86 -4.00
CA THR A 6 -12.21 19.87 -2.93
C THR A 6 -10.73 20.17 -2.70
N ALA A 7 -10.38 21.44 -2.78
CA ALA A 7 -9.01 21.94 -2.77
C ALA A 7 -8.28 21.71 -1.43
N ALA A 8 -6.98 21.42 -1.55
CA ALA A 8 -5.89 21.57 -0.56
C ALA A 8 -5.70 20.53 0.56
N ALA A 9 -6.40 19.39 0.55
CA ALA A 9 -6.10 18.26 1.45
C ALA A 9 -5.66 17.05 0.61
N VAL A 10 -4.64 16.32 1.08
CA VAL A 10 -4.15 15.10 0.41
C VAL A 10 -5.24 14.05 0.37
N SER A 11 -5.47 13.47 -0.82
CA SER A 11 -6.51 12.47 -1.02
C SER A 11 -5.96 11.06 -0.87
N GLU A 12 -6.84 10.08 -0.63
CA GLU A 12 -6.48 8.66 -0.63
C GLU A 12 -5.86 8.21 -1.95
N GLU A 13 -6.25 8.86 -3.07
CA GLU A 13 -5.68 8.60 -4.39
C GLU A 13 -4.22 9.06 -4.48
N ASP A 14 -3.88 10.27 -4.00
CA ASP A 14 -2.51 10.77 -3.97
C ASP A 14 -1.58 9.84 -3.16
N ILE A 15 -2.06 9.36 -2.00
CA ILE A 15 -1.32 8.40 -1.18
C ILE A 15 -1.21 7.06 -1.89
N ARG A 16 -2.28 6.56 -2.51
CA ARG A 16 -2.23 5.31 -3.28
C ARG A 16 -1.24 5.43 -4.44
N GLU A 17 -1.19 6.57 -5.13
CA GLU A 17 -0.23 6.84 -6.20
C GLU A 17 1.22 6.81 -5.68
N ALA A 18 1.49 7.45 -4.54
CA ALA A 18 2.80 7.39 -3.89
C ALA A 18 3.21 5.96 -3.51
N LEU A 19 2.27 5.13 -3.07
CA LEU A 19 2.55 3.75 -2.65
C LEU A 19 2.91 2.80 -3.81
N TYR A 20 2.72 3.19 -5.08
CA TYR A 20 3.25 2.39 -6.21
C TYR A 20 4.78 2.39 -6.26
N ASP A 21 5.44 3.40 -5.69
CA ASP A 21 6.91 3.42 -5.57
C ASP A 21 7.41 2.42 -4.51
N VAL A 22 6.52 1.98 -3.62
CA VAL A 22 6.83 1.04 -2.54
C VAL A 22 6.72 -0.38 -3.07
N VAL A 23 7.87 -0.94 -3.41
CA VAL A 23 8.00 -2.28 -3.98
C VAL A 23 8.37 -3.31 -2.91
N ASP A 24 7.67 -4.44 -2.92
CA ASP A 24 8.07 -5.59 -2.12
C ASP A 24 9.33 -6.22 -2.72
N PRO A 25 10.48 -6.22 -2.01
CA PRO A 25 11.75 -6.70 -2.57
C PRO A 25 11.82 -8.23 -2.74
N GLU A 26 10.89 -8.99 -2.17
CA GLU A 26 10.83 -10.45 -2.33
C GLU A 26 10.16 -10.84 -3.65
N LEU A 27 9.07 -10.16 -3.99
CA LEU A 27 8.29 -10.43 -5.20
C LEU A 27 8.63 -9.48 -6.37
N GLY A 28 9.21 -8.31 -6.09
CA GLY A 28 9.49 -7.27 -7.09
C GLY A 28 8.23 -6.60 -7.64
N ILE A 29 7.14 -6.62 -6.87
CA ILE A 29 5.83 -6.03 -7.23
C ILE A 29 5.45 -5.01 -6.14
N ASP A 30 4.79 -3.94 -6.52
CA ASP A 30 4.31 -2.93 -5.59
C ASP A 30 3.18 -3.43 -4.68
N VAL A 31 3.12 -2.83 -3.50
CA VAL A 31 2.15 -3.20 -2.46
C VAL A 31 0.69 -2.89 -2.85
N VAL A 32 0.49 -1.99 -3.81
CA VAL A 32 -0.83 -1.62 -4.35
C VAL A 32 -1.37 -2.73 -5.26
N ASN A 33 -0.58 -3.18 -6.23
CA ASN A 33 -0.93 -4.24 -7.18
C ASN A 33 -1.07 -5.61 -6.51
N LEU A 34 -0.24 -5.88 -5.50
CA LEU A 34 -0.42 -7.06 -4.65
C LEU A 34 -1.70 -6.99 -3.81
N GLY A 35 -2.35 -5.83 -3.70
CA GLY A 35 -3.54 -5.66 -2.87
C GLY A 35 -3.24 -5.89 -1.39
N LEU A 36 -2.04 -5.53 -0.95
CA LEU A 36 -1.62 -5.62 0.46
C LEU A 36 -2.20 -4.49 1.30
N ILE A 37 -2.67 -3.43 0.65
CA ILE A 37 -3.34 -2.29 1.29
C ILE A 37 -4.83 -2.62 1.42
N TYR A 38 -5.32 -2.71 2.66
CA TYR A 38 -6.72 -2.91 2.96
C TYR A 38 -7.50 -1.61 3.06
N GLY A 39 -6.85 -0.54 3.54
CA GLY A 39 -7.48 0.76 3.71
C GLY A 39 -6.43 1.86 3.85
N ILE A 40 -6.82 3.05 3.39
CA ILE A 40 -6.07 4.29 3.58
C ILE A 40 -7.03 5.24 4.28
N HIS A 41 -6.60 5.81 5.40
CA HIS A 41 -7.39 6.77 6.15
C HIS A 41 -6.56 8.01 6.42
N ILE A 42 -7.07 9.18 6.08
CA ILE A 42 -6.39 10.45 6.26
C ILE A 42 -7.24 11.28 7.23
N ASP A 43 -6.62 11.68 8.35
CA ASP A 43 -7.28 12.48 9.39
C ASP A 43 -7.24 13.98 9.07
N GLU A 44 -8.05 14.79 9.77
CA GLU A 44 -8.05 16.26 9.65
C GLU A 44 -6.68 16.88 9.97
N ALA A 45 -5.85 16.21 10.76
CA ALA A 45 -4.46 16.59 11.02
C ALA A 45 -3.46 16.21 9.91
N ASN A 46 -3.92 15.76 8.74
CA ASN A 46 -3.09 15.29 7.62
C ASN A 46 -2.17 14.10 8.01
N ILE A 47 -2.63 13.26 8.93
CA ILE A 47 -1.98 12.02 9.34
C ILE A 47 -2.60 10.88 8.54
N ALA A 48 -1.80 10.20 7.73
CA ALA A 48 -2.25 9.03 6.98
C ALA A 48 -2.02 7.75 7.77
N THR A 49 -3.08 6.97 7.95
CA THR A 49 -3.09 5.66 8.57
C THR A 49 -3.40 4.62 7.49
N LEU A 50 -2.51 3.65 7.30
CA LEU A 50 -2.63 2.61 6.30
C LEU A 50 -2.79 1.26 7.00
N ASP A 51 -3.84 0.53 6.66
CA ASP A 51 -4.00 -0.85 7.10
C ASP A 51 -3.37 -1.76 6.04
N MET A 52 -2.24 -2.38 6.38
CA MET A 52 -1.48 -3.24 5.48
C MET A 52 -1.28 -4.63 6.03
N THR A 53 -1.19 -5.59 5.14
CA THR A 53 -0.85 -6.99 5.44
C THR A 53 0.44 -7.38 4.73
N LEU A 54 1.14 -8.39 5.24
CA LEU A 54 2.36 -8.91 4.62
C LEU A 54 2.22 -10.40 4.32
N THR A 55 2.89 -10.81 3.25
CA THR A 55 3.04 -12.21 2.85
C THR A 55 3.92 -12.99 3.84
N SER A 56 4.84 -12.31 4.54
CA SER A 56 5.71 -12.90 5.56
C SER A 56 5.68 -12.11 6.87
N ALA A 57 5.47 -12.82 7.98
CA ALA A 57 5.52 -12.25 9.31
C ALA A 57 6.97 -12.04 9.77
N ALA A 58 7.33 -10.77 9.97
CA ALA A 58 8.46 -10.27 10.76
C ALA A 58 9.88 -10.31 10.14
N CYS A 59 10.57 -9.15 10.24
CA CYS A 59 11.99 -8.83 10.01
C CYS A 59 12.43 -8.45 8.58
N PRO A 60 13.53 -7.66 8.47
CA PRO A 60 13.56 -6.18 8.42
C PRO A 60 12.80 -5.56 7.23
N LEU A 61 12.07 -6.36 6.45
CA LEU A 61 11.30 -5.89 5.30
C LEU A 61 10.19 -4.91 5.69
N THR A 62 9.56 -5.12 6.85
CA THR A 62 8.58 -4.18 7.42
C THR A 62 9.16 -2.79 7.53
N ASP A 63 10.34 -2.65 8.15
CA ASP A 63 11.02 -1.37 8.31
C ASP A 63 11.39 -0.74 6.96
N VAL A 64 11.80 -1.57 5.98
CA VAL A 64 12.15 -1.11 4.63
C VAL A 64 10.91 -0.62 3.85
N ILE A 65 9.77 -1.30 3.98
CA ILE A 65 8.50 -0.89 3.37
C ILE A 65 7.98 0.36 4.08
N GLU A 66 8.07 0.44 5.40
CA GLU A 66 7.68 1.62 6.17
C GLU A 66 8.52 2.84 5.82
N ASP A 67 9.84 2.67 5.66
CA ASP A 67 10.75 3.74 5.26
C ASP A 67 10.49 4.20 3.82
N GLN A 68 10.34 3.26 2.88
CA GLN A 68 9.96 3.57 1.50
C GLN A 68 8.60 4.29 1.44
N ALA A 69 7.58 3.82 2.17
CA ALA A 69 6.27 4.44 2.19
C ALA A 69 6.30 5.84 2.81
N ARG A 70 7.07 6.02 3.90
CA ARG A 70 7.30 7.35 4.49
C ARG A 70 7.99 8.28 3.50
N SER A 71 9.04 7.80 2.83
CA SER A 71 9.75 8.59 1.82
C SER A 71 8.87 8.93 0.61
N ALA A 72 8.03 8.00 0.16
CA ALA A 72 7.15 8.21 -0.97
C ALA A 72 6.01 9.19 -0.64
N THR A 73 5.56 9.20 0.62
CA THR A 73 4.52 10.09 1.13
C THR A 73 5.06 11.35 1.80
N ASP A 74 6.38 11.55 1.78
CA ASP A 74 7.05 12.72 2.35
C ASP A 74 6.60 13.99 1.61
N GLY A 75 6.15 14.98 2.37
CA GLY A 75 5.58 16.22 1.83
C GLY A 75 4.12 16.12 1.36
N LEU A 76 3.52 14.92 1.36
CA LEU A 76 2.08 14.73 1.20
C LEU A 76 1.39 14.76 2.58
N VAL A 77 1.85 13.92 3.51
CA VAL A 77 1.28 13.80 4.87
C VAL A 77 2.24 14.32 5.93
N GLU A 78 1.72 14.79 7.06
CA GLU A 78 2.58 15.16 8.21
C GLU A 78 3.16 13.92 8.90
N GLU A 79 2.36 12.85 9.00
CA GLU A 79 2.78 11.59 9.62
C GLU A 79 2.13 10.41 8.93
N LEU A 80 2.93 9.38 8.64
CA LEU A 80 2.48 8.08 8.16
C LEU A 80 2.43 7.07 9.31
N LYS A 81 1.31 6.38 9.47
CA LYS A 81 1.12 5.25 10.39
C LYS A 81 0.74 4.02 9.60
N ILE A 82 1.50 2.95 9.75
CA ILE A 82 1.19 1.67 9.12
C ILE A 82 0.70 0.72 10.20
N ASN A 83 -0.57 0.34 10.09
CA ASN A 83 -1.23 -0.66 10.89
C ASN A 83 -1.07 -2.01 10.23
N TRP A 84 -0.28 -2.83 10.89
CA TRP A 84 -0.04 -4.19 10.48
C TRP A 84 -1.28 -5.06 10.86
N VAL A 85 -2.09 -5.45 9.86
CA VAL A 85 -3.29 -6.32 9.99
C VAL A 85 -3.13 -7.72 9.33
N TRP A 86 -3.30 -8.77 10.14
CA TRP A 86 -3.07 -10.18 9.76
C TRP A 86 -4.41 -10.90 9.52
N MET A 87 -5.51 -10.25 9.89
CA MET A 87 -6.88 -10.74 9.77
C MET A 87 -7.72 -9.68 9.05
N PRO A 88 -8.46 -10.04 7.97
CA PRO A 88 -8.50 -11.36 7.33
C PRO A 88 -7.18 -11.75 6.65
N PRO A 89 -6.89 -13.05 6.48
CA PRO A 89 -5.68 -13.49 5.79
C PRO A 89 -5.69 -12.97 4.36
N TRP A 90 -4.54 -12.47 3.91
CA TRP A 90 -4.37 -12.07 2.52
C TRP A 90 -4.54 -13.27 1.60
N GLY A 91 -5.14 -13.04 0.44
CA GLY A 91 -5.34 -14.09 -0.56
C GLY A 91 -5.35 -13.50 -1.97
N PRO A 92 -5.25 -14.38 -2.99
CA PRO A 92 -5.15 -13.98 -4.40
C PRO A 92 -6.37 -13.20 -4.92
N ASP A 93 -7.48 -13.25 -4.18
CA ASP A 93 -8.68 -12.45 -4.46
C ASP A 93 -8.44 -10.94 -4.35
N LYS A 94 -7.47 -10.52 -3.52
CA LYS A 94 -7.14 -9.10 -3.28
C LYS A 94 -6.23 -8.48 -4.33
N ILE A 95 -5.58 -9.30 -5.13
CA ILE A 95 -4.59 -8.88 -6.13
C ILE A 95 -5.32 -8.25 -7.32
N THR A 96 -4.84 -7.11 -7.79
CA THR A 96 -5.36 -6.46 -9.01
C THR A 96 -5.13 -7.36 -10.23
N ASP A 97 -5.89 -7.14 -11.31
CA ASP A 97 -5.66 -7.89 -12.56
C ASP A 97 -4.22 -7.73 -13.08
N GLU A 98 -3.62 -6.55 -12.91
CA GLU A 98 -2.21 -6.28 -13.26
C GLU A 98 -1.23 -7.02 -12.35
N GLY A 99 -1.43 -6.97 -11.03
CA GLY A 99 -0.60 -7.72 -10.07
C GLY A 99 -0.67 -9.24 -10.28
N ARG A 100 -1.84 -9.75 -10.70
CA ARG A 100 -2.01 -11.17 -11.05
C ARG A 100 -1.21 -11.54 -12.31
N ASP A 101 -1.20 -10.67 -13.31
CA ASP A 101 -0.42 -10.91 -14.53
C ASP A 101 1.09 -10.95 -14.21
N GLN A 102 1.57 -10.02 -13.38
CA GLN A 102 2.95 -9.99 -12.90
C GLN A 102 3.32 -11.24 -12.09
N LEU A 103 2.45 -11.69 -11.17
CA LEU A 103 2.67 -12.93 -10.42
C LEU A 103 2.70 -14.17 -11.32
N ARG A 104 1.83 -14.24 -12.33
CA ARG A 104 1.85 -15.31 -13.34
C ARG A 104 3.13 -15.29 -14.17
N ALA A 105 3.63 -14.10 -14.52
CA ALA A 105 4.90 -13.96 -15.23
C ALA A 105 6.09 -14.49 -14.41
N LEU A 106 6.01 -14.41 -13.07
CA LEU A 106 6.99 -14.96 -12.14
C LEU A 106 6.80 -16.47 -11.85
N GLY A 107 5.75 -17.10 -12.39
CA GLY A 107 5.48 -18.52 -12.23
C GLY A 107 4.63 -18.89 -11.01
N PHE A 108 4.02 -17.92 -10.34
CA PHE A 108 3.02 -18.19 -9.30
C PHE A 108 1.67 -18.49 -9.94
N ASN A 109 1.07 -19.62 -9.56
CA ASN A 109 -0.21 -20.05 -10.10
C ASN A 109 -1.34 -19.42 -9.28
N VAL A 110 -1.66 -18.15 -9.59
CA VAL A 110 -2.74 -17.36 -8.95
C VAL A 110 -3.98 -17.25 -9.82
#